data_AF-A0A1E4RLX9-F1
#
_entry.id   AF-A0A1E4RLX9-F1
#
_cell.length_a   1.000
_cell.length_b   1.000
_cell.length_c   1.000
_cell.angle_alpha   90.00
_cell.angle_beta   90.00
_cell.angle_gamma   90.00
#
_symmetry.space_group_name_H-M   'P 1'
#
loop_
_entity.id
_entity.type
_entity.pdbx_description
1 polymer ?
#
loop_
_entity_poly.entity_id
_entity_poly.type
_entity_poly.pdbx_seq_one_letter_code
_entity_poly.pdbx_strand_id
1 'polypeptide(L)'
;MLLNGTLGVLPDSIVKEIETHKQTLTNILSSKFADQSYILGLDRNVDAKFYHWILDDLNKYYDQIEGNQYEYIPRNQQELIKFNTILYFDKIWNDFHYPIIKFYQYQHASLFNEILQDFNQYISNNDKKNHKFKVKPVEMRKIYDSLNKFLKEVHNFYTNLLKKFTQFENPLISNQFLSNFDIPQNEIRKTSNLDLQENLSILIHRCLLNLGNLSRHRSFIEMSYVTPCLSNSNFWKFRNLNSDSKSSLVKPLFEKALKYYHACIHILPSFNEPYNHIGMIYNLIDDKYQAVYWFLRSNFTGSNEFKVATNNLLAILKKKTWLTDQLLKFYNDSSKSKKNIKRLNYLFICLICYYFLPDLYHNGPNIVKNFKYIKVENDFFNQNFVASIMPVNDIDFHLQQLIILSCFQKLIDNNSDEDVKFKFNKFVFRYIDNLLNFLTNIPLKKFKSKILILSRYILNWIKENKLMLRILQFKHSTLEGLANLFNSLLDSIDVSQPIRYYLFDEDVLVKGLSIIKFNFKDFKDQHLADTKDSNILNGDYS
;
A
#
# COMPACT_ATOMS: atom_id res chain seq x y z
N MET A 1 -18.21 5.86 3.69
CA MET A 1 -18.62 7.01 2.87
C MET A 1 -18.73 6.52 1.45
N LEU A 2 -19.96 6.27 1.01
CA LEU A 2 -20.31 6.06 -0.38
C LEU A 2 -20.56 7.46 -0.98
N LEU A 3 -20.22 7.64 -2.26
CA LEU A 3 -20.46 8.87 -3.03
C LEU A 3 -21.87 9.41 -2.74
N ASN A 4 -21.97 10.61 -2.18
CA ASN A 4 -23.26 11.28 -1.93
C ASN A 4 -23.87 11.91 -3.20
N GLY A 5 -23.21 11.76 -4.36
CA GLY A 5 -23.81 11.98 -5.67
C GLY A 5 -24.17 10.66 -6.34
N THR A 6 -25.35 10.58 -6.96
CA THR A 6 -25.63 9.50 -7.92
C THR A 6 -24.55 9.54 -8.99
N LEU A 7 -23.76 8.46 -9.12
CA LEU A 7 -22.85 8.28 -10.26
C LEU A 7 -23.67 8.48 -11.52
N GLY A 8 -23.39 9.56 -12.25
CA GLY A 8 -24.11 9.86 -13.47
C GLY A 8 -23.85 8.80 -14.53
N VAL A 9 -24.65 8.78 -15.59
CA VAL A 9 -24.37 7.97 -16.78
C VAL A 9 -23.78 8.91 -17.82
N LEU A 10 -22.64 8.53 -18.39
CA LEU A 10 -22.02 9.31 -19.47
C LEU A 10 -23.00 9.46 -20.64
N PRO A 11 -23.11 10.64 -21.27
CA PRO A 11 -23.94 10.84 -22.45
C PRO A 11 -23.60 9.84 -23.56
N ASP A 12 -24.61 9.29 -24.24
CA ASP A 12 -24.43 8.28 -25.30
C ASP A 12 -23.48 8.75 -26.42
N SER A 13 -23.48 10.05 -26.74
CA SER A 13 -22.56 10.65 -27.71
C SER A 13 -21.10 10.48 -27.28
N ILE A 14 -20.80 10.78 -26.01
CA ILE A 14 -19.47 10.65 -25.44
C ILE A 14 -19.07 9.17 -25.34
N VAL A 15 -19.99 8.28 -24.95
CA VAL A 15 -19.73 6.83 -24.91
C VAL A 15 -19.34 6.31 -26.29
N LYS A 16 -20.10 6.66 -27.34
CA LYS A 16 -19.77 6.26 -28.72
C LYS A 16 -18.43 6.81 -29.18
N GLU A 17 -18.13 8.05 -28.81
CA GLU A 17 -16.85 8.67 -29.13
C GLU A 17 -15.68 7.97 -28.43
N ILE A 18 -15.79 7.67 -27.15
CA ILE A 18 -14.78 6.90 -26.38
C ILE A 18 -14.55 5.54 -27.03
N GLU A 19 -15.60 4.80 -27.37
CA GLU A 19 -15.48 3.48 -28.01
C GLU A 19 -14.82 3.57 -29.40
N THR A 20 -15.06 4.63 -30.16
CA THR A 20 -14.40 4.85 -31.46
C THR A 20 -12.87 5.02 -31.30
N HIS A 21 -12.44 5.85 -30.35
CA HIS A 21 -11.01 6.02 -30.07
C HIS A 21 -10.38 4.74 -29.49
N LYS A 22 -11.12 4.01 -28.64
CA LYS A 22 -10.67 2.74 -28.07
C LYS A 22 -10.47 1.66 -29.13
N GLN A 23 -11.37 1.56 -30.10
CA GLN A 23 -11.21 0.66 -31.25
C GLN A 23 -9.97 1.03 -32.08
N THR A 24 -9.79 2.34 -32.32
CA THR A 24 -8.60 2.85 -33.01
C THR A 24 -7.31 2.48 -32.27
N LEU A 25 -7.27 2.67 -30.95
CA LEU A 25 -6.14 2.27 -30.11
C LEU A 25 -5.90 0.76 -30.19
N THR A 26 -6.95 -0.05 -30.08
CA THR A 26 -6.86 -1.51 -30.15
C THR A 26 -6.25 -1.97 -31.48
N ASN A 27 -6.67 -1.36 -32.59
CA ASN A 27 -6.09 -1.64 -33.91
C ASN A 27 -4.60 -1.28 -33.97
N ILE A 28 -4.19 -0.12 -33.44
CA ILE A 28 -2.78 0.28 -33.38
C ILE A 28 -1.97 -0.71 -32.55
N LEU A 29 -2.42 -1.03 -31.34
CA LEU A 29 -1.71 -1.91 -30.39
C LEU A 29 -1.69 -3.39 -30.82
N SER A 30 -2.60 -3.81 -31.71
CA SER A 30 -2.61 -5.16 -32.28
C SER A 30 -1.42 -5.44 -33.21
N SER A 31 -0.80 -4.38 -33.75
CA SER A 31 0.35 -4.52 -34.64
C SER A 31 1.62 -4.88 -33.85
N LYS A 32 2.42 -5.82 -34.39
CA LYS A 32 3.69 -6.24 -33.76
C LYS A 32 4.67 -5.07 -33.57
N PHE A 33 4.64 -4.11 -34.50
CA PHE A 33 5.47 -2.92 -34.51
C PHE A 33 4.60 -1.67 -34.68
N ALA A 34 3.84 -1.32 -33.64
CA ALA A 34 3.05 -0.09 -33.65
C ALA A 34 3.96 1.14 -33.80
N ASP A 35 3.64 2.02 -34.75
CA ASP A 35 4.35 3.29 -34.89
C ASP A 35 4.08 4.15 -33.65
N GLN A 36 5.17 4.55 -33.00
CA GLN A 36 5.11 5.40 -31.82
C GLN A 36 4.36 6.72 -32.10
N SER A 37 4.51 7.27 -33.29
CA SER A 37 3.91 8.55 -33.68
C SER A 37 2.39 8.46 -33.69
N TYR A 38 1.83 7.32 -34.12
CA TYR A 38 0.39 7.09 -34.08
C TYR A 38 -0.13 6.92 -32.64
N ILE A 39 0.60 6.20 -31.78
CA ILE A 39 0.23 6.06 -30.37
C ILE A 39 0.19 7.43 -29.69
N LEU A 40 1.28 8.22 -29.80
CA LEU A 40 1.35 9.54 -29.18
C LEU A 40 0.34 10.52 -29.79
N GLY A 41 0.11 10.45 -31.11
CA GLY A 41 -0.88 11.30 -31.77
C GLY A 41 -2.30 11.03 -31.30
N LEU A 42 -2.68 9.76 -31.15
CA LEU A 42 -3.98 9.36 -30.62
C LEU A 42 -4.11 9.75 -29.14
N ASP A 43 -3.09 9.47 -28.33
CA ASP A 43 -3.06 9.76 -26.90
C ASP A 43 -3.28 11.26 -26.61
N ARG A 44 -2.55 12.15 -27.30
CA ARG A 44 -2.73 13.60 -27.15
C ARG A 44 -4.14 14.07 -27.49
N ASN A 45 -4.76 13.48 -28.51
CA ASN A 45 -6.12 13.81 -28.90
C ASN A 45 -7.12 13.37 -27.83
N VAL A 46 -6.98 12.12 -27.35
CA VAL A 46 -7.80 11.57 -26.27
C VAL A 46 -7.63 12.38 -24.98
N ASP A 47 -6.39 12.66 -24.58
CA ASP A 47 -6.07 13.48 -23.41
C ASP A 47 -6.71 14.86 -23.48
N ALA A 48 -6.61 15.55 -24.62
CA ALA A 48 -7.22 16.87 -24.78
C ALA A 48 -8.75 16.82 -24.60
N LYS A 49 -9.42 15.79 -25.14
CA LYS A 49 -10.87 15.60 -25.00
C LYS A 49 -11.27 15.29 -23.58
N PHE A 50 -10.63 14.32 -22.95
CA PHE A 50 -10.91 13.96 -21.56
C PHE A 50 -10.62 15.12 -20.61
N TYR A 51 -9.53 15.87 -20.84
CA TYR A 51 -9.23 17.07 -20.06
C TYR A 51 -10.38 18.07 -20.13
N HIS A 52 -10.89 18.35 -21.33
CA HIS A 52 -12.03 19.24 -21.53
C HIS A 52 -13.30 18.71 -20.87
N TRP A 53 -13.67 17.44 -21.09
CA TRP A 53 -14.86 16.84 -20.50
C TRP A 53 -14.84 16.84 -18.96
N ILE A 54 -13.67 16.59 -18.37
CA ILE A 54 -13.46 16.63 -16.92
C ILE A 54 -13.66 18.04 -16.38
N LEU A 55 -13.04 19.05 -17.00
CA LEU A 55 -13.15 20.42 -16.52
C LEU A 55 -14.56 20.99 -16.75
N ASP A 56 -15.20 20.65 -17.86
CA ASP A 56 -16.56 21.09 -18.16
C ASP A 56 -17.57 20.51 -17.16
N ASP A 57 -17.46 19.21 -16.85
CA ASP A 57 -18.32 18.55 -15.86
C ASP A 57 -18.09 19.11 -14.46
N LEU A 58 -16.83 19.34 -14.06
CA LEU A 58 -16.49 19.98 -12.79
C LEU A 58 -17.01 21.41 -12.68
N ASN A 59 -16.82 22.24 -13.71
CA ASN A 59 -17.29 23.63 -13.68
C ASN A 59 -18.82 23.69 -13.65
N LYS A 60 -19.51 22.87 -14.45
CA LYS A 60 -20.98 22.78 -14.40
C LYS A 60 -21.47 22.34 -13.02
N TYR A 61 -20.82 21.35 -12.43
CA TYR A 61 -21.14 20.88 -11.08
C TYR A 61 -20.93 21.98 -10.03
N TYR A 62 -19.81 22.70 -10.11
CA TYR A 62 -19.51 23.85 -9.26
C TYR A 62 -20.57 24.95 -9.40
N ASP A 63 -20.88 25.38 -10.63
CA ASP A 63 -21.83 26.45 -10.91
C ASP A 63 -23.25 26.07 -10.45
N GLN A 64 -23.64 24.80 -10.57
CA GLN A 64 -24.95 24.31 -10.10
C GLN A 64 -25.07 24.26 -8.58
N ILE A 65 -23.97 24.02 -7.87
CA ILE A 65 -23.96 23.90 -6.41
C ILE A 65 -23.80 25.26 -5.74
N GLU A 66 -22.89 26.09 -6.23
CA GLU A 66 -22.59 27.41 -5.67
C GLU A 66 -23.47 28.53 -6.27
N GLY A 67 -23.97 28.37 -7.50
CA GLY A 67 -24.89 29.34 -8.12
C GLY A 67 -26.30 29.32 -7.54
N ASN A 68 -26.69 28.23 -6.87
CA ASN A 68 -28.01 28.07 -6.24
C ASN A 68 -28.05 28.49 -4.76
N GLN A 69 -27.10 29.32 -4.31
CA GLN A 69 -27.03 29.79 -2.92
C GLN A 69 -28.28 30.54 -2.41
N TYR A 70 -29.24 30.91 -3.28
CA TYR A 70 -30.46 31.64 -2.92
C TYR A 70 -31.78 30.86 -3.10
N GLU A 71 -31.76 29.63 -3.61
CA GLU A 71 -32.96 28.78 -3.67
C GLU A 71 -32.72 27.49 -2.89
N TYR A 72 -33.55 27.24 -1.88
CA TYR A 72 -33.57 25.96 -1.17
C TYR A 72 -33.93 24.87 -2.17
N ILE A 73 -32.93 24.11 -2.63
CA ILE A 73 -33.15 22.89 -3.41
C ILE A 73 -33.58 21.80 -2.43
N PRO A 74 -34.81 21.26 -2.50
CA PRO A 74 -35.22 20.14 -1.67
C PRO A 74 -34.25 18.97 -1.87
N ARG A 75 -33.92 18.19 -0.82
CA ARG A 75 -32.99 17.03 -0.88
C ARG A 75 -33.25 16.10 -2.08
N ASN A 76 -34.51 15.95 -2.47
CA ASN A 76 -34.97 15.10 -3.57
C ASN A 76 -34.50 15.60 -4.97
N GLN A 77 -34.13 16.89 -5.09
CA GLN A 77 -33.59 17.49 -6.32
C GLN A 77 -32.05 17.60 -6.31
N GLN A 78 -31.39 17.58 -5.14
CA GLN A 78 -29.93 17.45 -5.05
C GLN A 78 -29.44 16.11 -5.62
N GLU A 79 -30.26 15.05 -5.51
CA GLU A 79 -30.02 13.74 -6.14
C GLU A 79 -30.00 13.79 -7.69
N LEU A 80 -30.40 14.90 -8.32
CA LEU A 80 -30.40 15.09 -9.78
C LEU A 80 -29.12 15.72 -10.33
N ILE A 81 -28.26 16.29 -9.48
CA ILE A 81 -27.00 16.92 -9.90
C ILE A 81 -25.98 15.80 -10.18
N LYS A 82 -25.87 15.42 -11.45
CA LYS A 82 -24.95 14.37 -11.90
C LYS A 82 -23.52 14.86 -11.87
N PHE A 83 -22.64 14.07 -11.27
CA PHE A 83 -21.20 14.29 -11.30
C PHE A 83 -20.50 13.09 -11.96
N ASN A 84 -20.04 13.28 -13.20
CA ASN A 84 -19.51 12.21 -14.05
C ASN A 84 -17.98 12.15 -14.06
N THR A 85 -17.31 13.15 -13.49
CA THR A 85 -15.86 13.31 -13.59
C THR A 85 -15.09 12.05 -13.16
N ILE A 86 -15.55 11.34 -12.12
CA ILE A 86 -14.93 10.09 -11.67
C ILE A 86 -14.99 9.01 -12.76
N LEU A 87 -16.08 8.91 -13.52
CA LEU A 87 -16.21 7.96 -14.62
C LEU A 87 -15.27 8.28 -15.78
N TYR A 88 -15.03 9.56 -16.06
CA TYR A 88 -14.03 9.96 -17.05
C TYR A 88 -12.62 9.52 -16.64
N PHE A 89 -12.27 9.64 -15.35
CA PHE A 89 -11.00 9.14 -14.81
C PHE A 89 -10.85 7.63 -14.98
N ASP A 90 -11.89 6.87 -14.65
CA ASP A 90 -11.86 5.41 -14.78
C ASP A 90 -11.76 4.99 -16.25
N LYS A 91 -12.45 5.69 -17.15
CA LYS A 91 -12.41 5.43 -18.59
C LYS A 91 -11.05 5.74 -19.20
N ILE A 92 -10.49 6.94 -18.98
CA ILE A 92 -9.19 7.29 -19.57
C ILE A 92 -8.08 6.36 -19.10
N TRP A 93 -8.09 5.99 -17.81
CA TRP A 93 -7.10 5.07 -17.27
C TRP A 93 -7.24 3.65 -17.85
N ASN A 94 -8.44 3.07 -17.77
CA ASN A 94 -8.64 1.66 -18.12
C ASN A 94 -8.68 1.40 -19.63
N ASP A 95 -9.23 2.34 -20.42
CA ASP A 95 -9.41 2.14 -21.86
C ASP A 95 -8.22 2.66 -22.69
N PHE A 96 -7.38 3.56 -22.15
CA PHE A 96 -6.27 4.19 -22.90
C PHE A 96 -4.91 4.07 -22.22
N HIS A 97 -4.72 4.73 -21.07
CA HIS A 97 -3.38 4.83 -20.47
C HIS A 97 -2.80 3.47 -20.07
N TYR A 98 -3.57 2.67 -19.32
CA TYR A 98 -3.11 1.38 -18.83
C TYR A 98 -2.86 0.37 -19.97
N PRO A 99 -3.73 0.23 -20.99
CA PRO A 99 -3.45 -0.58 -22.18
C PRO A 99 -2.14 -0.20 -22.89
N ILE A 100 -1.84 1.09 -23.08
CA ILE A 100 -0.59 1.53 -23.71
C ILE A 100 0.63 1.16 -22.85
N ILE A 101 0.56 1.35 -21.54
CA ILE A 101 1.61 0.91 -20.60
C ILE A 101 1.81 -0.61 -20.71
N LYS A 102 0.71 -1.37 -20.79
CA LYS A 102 0.75 -2.83 -20.92
C LYS A 102 1.35 -3.29 -22.23
N PHE A 103 1.06 -2.60 -23.33
CA PHE A 103 1.69 -2.83 -24.62
C PHE A 103 3.21 -2.69 -24.51
N TYR A 104 3.71 -1.57 -23.96
CA TYR A 104 5.15 -1.39 -23.77
C TYR A 104 5.75 -2.43 -22.80
N GLN A 105 5.04 -2.77 -21.71
CA GLN A 105 5.49 -3.82 -20.80
C GLN A 105 5.64 -5.16 -21.53
N TYR A 106 4.70 -5.51 -22.41
CA TYR A 106 4.74 -6.73 -23.22
C TYR A 106 5.90 -6.70 -24.22
N GLN A 107 6.13 -5.59 -24.91
CA GLN A 107 7.24 -5.44 -25.86
C GLN A 107 8.61 -5.64 -25.18
N HIS A 108 8.82 -5.03 -24.00
CA HIS A 108 10.04 -5.25 -23.21
C HIS A 108 10.17 -6.71 -22.77
N ALA A 109 9.08 -7.32 -22.28
CA ALA A 109 9.09 -8.72 -21.84
C ALA A 109 9.40 -9.68 -23.00
N SER A 110 8.84 -9.45 -24.18
CA SER A 110 9.10 -10.25 -25.38
C SER A 110 10.58 -10.20 -25.75
N LEU A 111 11.16 -9.00 -25.85
CA LEU A 111 12.58 -8.82 -26.15
C LEU A 111 13.48 -9.44 -25.06
N PHE A 112 13.11 -9.29 -23.79
CA PHE A 112 13.85 -9.89 -22.68
C PHE A 112 13.81 -11.42 -22.72
N ASN A 113 12.67 -12.01 -23.10
CA ASN A 113 12.53 -13.46 -23.23
C ASN A 113 13.41 -14.01 -24.37
N GLU A 114 13.55 -13.31 -25.49
CA GLU A 114 14.53 -13.69 -26.53
C GLU A 114 15.96 -13.72 -25.96
N ILE A 115 16.35 -12.68 -25.22
CA ILE A 115 17.68 -12.62 -24.57
C ILE A 115 17.87 -13.77 -23.58
N LEU A 116 16.83 -14.14 -22.82
CA LEU A 116 16.89 -15.29 -21.91
C LEU A 116 17.00 -16.63 -22.65
N GLN A 117 16.36 -16.78 -23.81
CA GLN A 117 16.48 -17.98 -24.64
C GLN A 117 17.91 -18.12 -25.18
N ASP A 118 18.48 -17.05 -25.74
CA ASP A 118 19.86 -17.00 -26.21
C ASP A 118 20.85 -17.33 -25.07
N PHE A 119 20.60 -16.79 -23.88
CA PHE A 119 21.39 -17.07 -22.69
C PHE A 119 21.32 -18.53 -22.25
N ASN A 120 20.13 -19.12 -22.23
CA ASN A 120 19.96 -20.51 -21.82
C ASN A 120 20.66 -21.46 -22.81
N GLN A 121 20.60 -21.17 -24.11
CA GLN A 121 21.35 -21.92 -25.14
C GLN A 121 22.87 -21.77 -24.96
N TYR A 122 23.34 -20.57 -24.59
CA TYR A 122 24.75 -20.33 -24.28
C TYR A 122 25.24 -21.15 -23.07
N ILE A 123 24.42 -21.31 -22.03
CA ILE A 123 24.77 -22.13 -20.86
C ILE A 123 24.71 -23.63 -21.17
N SER A 124 23.74 -24.09 -21.97
CA SER A 124 23.57 -25.51 -22.27
C SER A 124 24.65 -26.06 -23.20
N ASN A 125 25.19 -25.22 -24.09
CA ASN A 125 26.24 -25.62 -25.02
C ASN A 125 27.60 -25.54 -24.32
N ASN A 126 28.10 -26.69 -23.85
CA ASN A 126 29.45 -26.83 -23.25
C ASN A 126 30.60 -26.44 -24.21
N ASP A 127 30.32 -26.24 -25.50
CA ASP A 127 31.29 -25.78 -26.51
C ASP A 127 31.51 -24.26 -26.44
N LYS A 128 32.43 -23.86 -25.57
CA LYS A 128 32.87 -22.48 -25.31
C LYS A 128 33.50 -21.74 -26.50
N LYS A 129 33.49 -22.26 -27.72
CA LYS A 129 34.34 -21.71 -28.80
C LYS A 129 33.68 -20.73 -29.77
N ASN A 130 32.37 -20.78 -30.05
CA ASN A 130 31.81 -19.94 -31.13
C ASN A 130 30.55 -19.11 -30.82
N HIS A 131 29.77 -19.39 -29.77
CA HIS A 131 28.58 -18.59 -29.47
C HIS A 131 28.82 -17.66 -28.27
N LYS A 132 28.89 -16.35 -28.50
CA LYS A 132 29.00 -15.34 -27.43
C LYS A 132 27.61 -14.79 -27.13
N PHE A 133 27.07 -15.08 -25.94
CA PHE A 133 25.86 -14.42 -25.44
C PHE A 133 26.00 -12.90 -25.51
N LYS A 134 24.98 -12.21 -26.04
CA LYS A 134 24.92 -10.76 -26.11
C LYS A 134 23.54 -10.27 -25.74
N VAL A 135 23.50 -9.30 -24.83
CA VAL A 135 22.30 -8.49 -24.60
C VAL A 135 22.00 -7.57 -25.81
N LYS A 136 20.75 -7.09 -25.89
CA LYS A 136 20.26 -6.15 -26.93
C LYS A 136 19.98 -4.74 -26.34
N PRO A 137 21.01 -3.97 -25.94
CA PRO A 137 20.84 -2.72 -25.19
C PRO A 137 20.27 -1.58 -26.02
N VAL A 138 20.43 -1.60 -27.35
CA VAL A 138 19.95 -0.52 -28.23
C VAL A 138 18.44 -0.66 -28.43
N GLU A 139 17.99 -1.87 -28.75
CA GLU A 139 16.59 -2.23 -28.94
C GLU A 139 15.81 -2.01 -27.65
N MET A 140 16.34 -2.47 -26.52
CA MET A 140 15.72 -2.27 -25.20
C MET A 140 15.57 -0.78 -24.86
N ARG A 141 16.61 0.03 -25.13
CA ARG A 141 16.54 1.49 -24.91
C ARG A 141 15.55 2.19 -25.85
N LYS A 142 15.47 1.81 -27.12
CA LYS A 142 14.51 2.40 -28.07
C LYS A 142 13.06 2.24 -27.60
N ILE A 143 12.70 1.04 -27.11
CA ILE A 143 11.35 0.79 -26.56
C ILE A 143 11.16 1.61 -25.27
N TYR A 144 12.18 1.67 -24.41
CA TYR A 144 12.11 2.43 -23.16
C TYR A 144 11.99 3.95 -23.37
N ASP A 145 12.74 4.52 -24.30
CA ASP A 145 12.66 5.93 -24.68
C ASP A 145 11.27 6.27 -25.25
N SER A 146 10.68 5.31 -25.97
CA SER A 146 9.33 5.47 -26.50
C SER A 146 8.28 5.52 -25.40
N LEU A 147 8.37 4.59 -24.46
CA LEU A 147 7.56 4.58 -23.24
C LEU A 147 7.74 5.88 -22.44
N ASN A 148 8.97 6.35 -22.24
CA ASN A 148 9.23 7.55 -21.44
C ASN A 148 8.62 8.82 -22.05
N LYS A 149 8.57 8.93 -23.38
CA LYS A 149 7.87 10.03 -24.06
C LYS A 149 6.37 10.00 -23.75
N PHE A 150 5.73 8.84 -23.91
CA PHE A 150 4.32 8.65 -23.56
C PHE A 150 4.06 8.95 -22.08
N LEU A 151 4.82 8.34 -21.16
CA LEU A 151 4.65 8.56 -19.71
C LEU A 151 4.81 10.03 -19.31
N LYS A 152 5.63 10.80 -20.01
CA LYS A 152 5.79 12.24 -19.76
C LYS A 152 4.53 13.02 -20.13
N GLU A 153 3.86 12.67 -21.23
CA GLU A 153 2.61 13.30 -21.68
C GLU A 153 1.48 13.00 -20.67
N VAL A 154 1.29 11.73 -20.32
CA VAL A 154 0.28 11.32 -19.34
C VAL A 154 0.57 11.89 -17.93
N HIS A 155 1.86 11.99 -17.55
CA HIS A 155 2.23 12.66 -16.30
C HIS A 155 1.80 14.13 -16.31
N ASN A 156 2.01 14.84 -17.42
CA ASN A 156 1.59 16.23 -17.55
C ASN A 156 0.06 16.37 -17.50
N PHE A 157 -0.69 15.46 -18.16
CA PHE A 157 -2.14 15.42 -18.09
C PHE A 157 -2.65 15.38 -16.63
N TYR A 158 -2.21 14.40 -15.83
CA TYR A 158 -2.64 14.29 -14.44
C TYR A 158 -2.08 15.40 -13.53
N THR A 159 -0.88 15.91 -13.80
CA THR A 159 -0.34 17.06 -13.05
C THR A 159 -1.15 18.32 -13.31
N ASN A 160 -1.60 18.54 -14.54
CA ASN A 160 -2.43 19.69 -14.89
C ASN A 160 -3.83 19.59 -14.26
N LEU A 161 -4.44 18.40 -14.24
CA LEU A 161 -5.71 18.18 -13.53
C LEU A 161 -5.56 18.37 -12.02
N LEU A 162 -4.49 17.83 -11.42
CA LEU A 162 -4.20 18.02 -9.99
C LEU A 162 -4.10 19.51 -9.64
N LYS A 163 -3.39 20.30 -10.46
CA LYS A 163 -3.32 21.77 -10.31
C LYS A 163 -4.68 22.43 -10.42
N LYS A 164 -5.59 21.93 -11.27
CA LYS A 164 -6.95 22.49 -11.41
C LYS A 164 -7.83 22.19 -10.20
N PHE A 165 -7.79 20.97 -9.67
CA PHE A 165 -8.62 20.60 -8.51
C PHE A 165 -8.18 21.27 -7.21
N THR A 166 -6.90 21.63 -7.12
CA THR A 166 -6.33 22.35 -5.97
C THR A 166 -6.52 23.87 -6.04
N GLN A 167 -7.16 24.39 -7.09
CA GLN A 167 -7.62 25.79 -7.14
C GLN A 167 -8.91 26.02 -6.34
N PHE A 168 -9.51 24.98 -5.76
CA PHE A 168 -10.69 25.10 -4.91
C PHE A 168 -10.27 24.95 -3.44
N GLU A 169 -10.88 25.77 -2.58
CA GLU A 169 -10.68 25.67 -1.14
C GLU A 169 -11.16 24.29 -0.64
N ASN A 170 -10.26 23.54 -0.02
CA ASN A 170 -10.57 22.22 0.51
C ASN A 170 -9.86 22.00 1.85
N PRO A 171 -10.55 22.18 3.00
CA PRO A 171 -9.95 22.05 4.32
C PRO A 171 -9.45 20.62 4.61
N LEU A 172 -9.89 19.62 3.84
CA LEU A 172 -9.47 18.23 3.97
C LEU A 172 -8.03 17.99 3.45
N ILE A 173 -7.47 18.94 2.70
CA ILE A 173 -6.13 18.85 2.12
C ILE A 173 -5.18 19.78 2.88
N SER A 174 -4.10 19.25 3.45
CA SER A 174 -3.14 20.05 4.22
C SER A 174 -2.29 20.96 3.34
N ASN A 175 -1.87 22.10 3.89
CA ASN A 175 -0.96 23.01 3.18
C ASN A 175 0.41 22.37 2.92
N GLN A 176 0.89 21.57 3.87
CA GLN A 176 2.11 20.77 3.72
C GLN A 176 1.99 19.74 2.60
N PHE A 177 0.80 19.18 2.37
CA PHE A 177 0.55 18.32 1.22
C PHE A 177 0.71 19.11 -0.10
N LEU A 178 0.17 20.33 -0.20
CA LEU A 178 0.23 21.14 -1.41
C LEU A 178 1.66 21.59 -1.74
N SER A 179 2.45 21.96 -0.73
CA SER A 179 3.85 22.35 -0.92
C SER A 179 4.71 21.20 -1.43
N ASN A 180 4.43 19.96 -1.02
CA ASN A 180 5.15 18.76 -1.45
C ASN A 180 5.04 18.45 -2.96
N PHE A 181 4.13 19.11 -3.68
CA PHE A 181 3.87 18.90 -5.11
C PHE A 181 4.06 20.17 -5.96
N ASP A 182 4.67 21.23 -5.42
CA ASP A 182 4.92 22.50 -6.12
C ASP A 182 3.65 23.09 -6.76
N ILE A 183 2.52 22.98 -6.06
CA ILE A 183 1.22 23.47 -6.54
C ILE A 183 1.08 24.95 -6.15
N PRO A 184 0.97 25.88 -7.12
CA PRO A 184 0.82 27.29 -6.81
C PRO A 184 -0.56 27.56 -6.20
N GLN A 185 -0.61 28.25 -5.06
CA GLN A 185 -1.85 28.66 -4.38
C GLN A 185 -2.44 29.98 -4.96
N ASN A 186 -2.32 30.18 -6.27
CA ASN A 186 -2.79 31.41 -6.90
C ASN A 186 -4.28 31.27 -7.22
N GLU A 187 -5.09 32.23 -6.76
CA GLU A 187 -6.54 32.34 -7.01
C GLU A 187 -7.36 31.15 -6.53
N ILE A 188 -7.33 30.88 -5.21
CA ILE A 188 -8.19 29.87 -4.59
C ILE A 188 -9.66 30.32 -4.68
N ARG A 189 -10.48 29.51 -5.37
CA ARG A 189 -11.94 29.62 -5.40
C ARG A 189 -12.50 29.13 -4.07
N LYS A 190 -13.22 30.01 -3.38
CA LYS A 190 -13.89 29.66 -2.13
C LYS A 190 -15.03 28.68 -2.39
N THR A 191 -15.18 27.73 -1.49
CA THR A 191 -16.35 26.85 -1.42
C THR A 191 -16.55 26.37 0.01
N SER A 192 -17.80 26.38 0.47
CA SER A 192 -18.21 25.79 1.75
C SER A 192 -18.99 24.50 1.59
N ASN A 193 -19.21 24.04 0.34
CA ASN A 193 -19.99 22.85 0.07
C ASN A 193 -19.19 21.57 0.37
N LEU A 194 -19.70 20.77 1.31
CA LEU A 194 -19.03 19.54 1.75
C LEU A 194 -18.94 18.48 0.65
N ASP A 195 -19.99 18.31 -0.16
CA ASP A 195 -20.00 17.30 -1.23
C ASP A 195 -18.96 17.62 -2.32
N LEU A 196 -18.80 18.89 -2.67
CA LEU A 196 -17.75 19.34 -3.57
C LEU A 196 -16.36 19.10 -2.98
N GLN A 197 -16.14 19.45 -1.71
CA GLN A 197 -14.85 19.24 -1.03
C GLN A 197 -14.48 17.74 -0.95
N GLU A 198 -15.45 16.86 -0.69
CA GLU A 198 -15.26 15.41 -0.72
C GLU A 198 -14.94 14.90 -2.13
N ASN A 199 -15.71 15.34 -3.14
CA ASN A 199 -15.47 14.98 -4.53
C ASN A 199 -14.08 15.42 -5.01
N LEU A 200 -13.66 16.65 -4.69
CA LEU A 200 -12.32 17.16 -5.00
C LEU A 200 -11.23 16.31 -4.35
N SER A 201 -11.40 15.89 -3.09
CA SER A 201 -10.47 14.98 -2.41
C SER A 201 -10.32 13.65 -3.16
N ILE A 202 -11.42 13.09 -3.68
CA ILE A 202 -11.40 11.88 -4.51
C ILE A 202 -10.65 12.12 -5.83
N LEU A 203 -10.88 13.25 -6.50
CA LEU A 203 -10.21 13.57 -7.77
C LEU A 203 -8.71 13.79 -7.60
N ILE A 204 -8.31 14.52 -6.56
CA ILE A 204 -6.92 14.72 -6.17
C ILE A 204 -6.27 13.36 -5.89
N HIS A 205 -6.93 12.51 -5.08
CA HIS A 205 -6.50 11.14 -4.83
C HIS A 205 -6.31 10.35 -6.12
N ARG A 206 -7.25 10.39 -7.07
CA ARG A 206 -7.14 9.68 -8.36
C ARG A 206 -5.98 10.18 -9.22
N CYS A 207 -5.71 11.49 -9.23
CA CYS A 207 -4.53 12.03 -9.92
C CYS A 207 -3.23 11.48 -9.34
N LEU A 208 -3.07 11.52 -8.01
CA LEU A 208 -1.88 11.01 -7.32
C LEU A 208 -1.74 9.50 -7.52
N LEU A 209 -2.83 8.74 -7.44
CA LEU A 209 -2.82 7.30 -7.66
C LEU A 209 -2.28 6.96 -9.04
N ASN A 210 -2.75 7.68 -10.07
CA ASN A 210 -2.30 7.47 -11.45
C ASN A 210 -0.86 7.95 -11.65
N LEU A 211 -0.44 9.08 -11.08
CA LEU A 211 0.97 9.51 -11.09
C LEU A 211 1.89 8.47 -10.41
N GLY A 212 1.45 7.89 -9.29
CA GLY A 212 2.10 6.78 -8.62
C GLY A 212 2.19 5.53 -9.52
N ASN A 213 1.11 5.19 -10.21
CA ASN A 213 1.08 4.07 -11.15
C ASN A 213 2.04 4.26 -12.32
N LEU A 214 2.08 5.45 -12.94
CA LEU A 214 3.04 5.77 -14.00
C LEU A 214 4.48 5.57 -13.52
N SER A 215 4.81 6.14 -12.35
CA SER A 215 6.15 6.00 -11.77
C SER A 215 6.47 4.54 -11.47
N ARG A 216 5.54 3.78 -10.88
CA ARG A 216 5.74 2.37 -10.56
C ARG A 216 5.98 1.53 -11.82
N HIS A 217 5.18 1.73 -12.87
CA HIS A 217 5.33 0.98 -14.12
C HIS A 217 6.64 1.30 -14.83
N ARG A 218 7.05 2.57 -14.84
CA ARG A 218 8.37 2.99 -15.34
C ARG A 218 9.49 2.25 -14.61
N SER A 219 9.50 2.33 -13.27
CA SER A 219 10.54 1.72 -12.44
C SER A 219 10.55 0.20 -12.54
N PHE A 220 9.37 -0.43 -12.67
CA PHE A 220 9.27 -1.87 -12.92
C PHE A 220 9.93 -2.26 -14.26
N ILE A 221 9.63 -1.55 -15.34
CA ILE A 221 10.20 -1.84 -16.66
C ILE A 221 11.71 -1.60 -16.66
N GLU A 222 12.14 -0.48 -16.07
CA GLU A 222 13.56 -0.14 -15.96
C GLU A 222 14.33 -1.22 -15.20
N MET A 223 13.86 -1.60 -14.01
CA MET A 223 14.51 -2.60 -13.16
C MET A 223 14.46 -4.02 -13.75
N SER A 224 13.32 -4.41 -14.33
CA SER A 224 13.10 -5.80 -14.74
C SER A 224 13.68 -6.13 -16.11
N TYR A 225 13.76 -5.15 -17.01
CA TYR A 225 14.11 -5.37 -18.41
C TYR A 225 15.27 -4.50 -18.89
N VAL A 226 15.24 -3.19 -18.61
CA VAL A 226 16.20 -2.24 -19.20
C VAL A 226 17.58 -2.34 -18.55
N THR A 227 17.65 -2.13 -17.24
CA THR A 227 18.92 -2.11 -16.49
C THR A 227 19.68 -3.43 -16.60
N PRO A 228 19.04 -4.61 -16.49
CA PRO A 228 19.72 -5.89 -16.73
C PRO A 228 20.30 -6.01 -18.15
N CYS A 229 19.70 -5.36 -19.15
CA CYS A 229 20.12 -5.47 -20.55
C CYS A 229 21.10 -4.39 -21.02
N LEU A 230 21.56 -3.49 -20.14
CA LEU A 230 22.55 -2.46 -20.50
C LEU A 230 23.91 -3.07 -20.91
N SER A 231 24.30 -4.19 -20.30
CA SER A 231 25.52 -4.92 -20.64
C SER A 231 25.43 -6.36 -20.13
N ASN A 232 26.25 -7.26 -20.67
CA ASN A 232 26.35 -8.63 -20.15
C ASN A 232 26.73 -8.63 -18.65
N SER A 233 27.59 -7.69 -18.21
CA SER A 233 27.96 -7.55 -16.80
C SER A 233 26.75 -7.23 -15.92
N ASN A 234 25.90 -6.27 -16.34
CA ASN A 234 24.67 -5.95 -15.61
C ASN A 234 23.68 -7.12 -15.61
N PHE A 235 23.55 -7.84 -16.72
CA PHE A 235 22.69 -9.02 -16.80
C PHE A 235 23.07 -10.06 -15.73
N TRP A 236 24.36 -10.40 -15.64
CA TRP A 236 24.88 -11.31 -14.62
C TRP A 236 24.72 -10.76 -13.20
N LYS A 237 25.00 -9.47 -12.99
CA LYS A 237 24.83 -8.80 -11.70
C LYS A 237 23.40 -8.94 -11.20
N PHE A 238 22.41 -8.52 -12.00
CA PHE A 238 20.99 -8.55 -11.63
C PHE A 238 20.46 -9.97 -11.42
N ARG A 239 20.94 -10.95 -12.18
CA ARG A 239 20.59 -12.36 -12.00
C ARG A 239 21.07 -12.93 -10.67
N ASN A 240 22.24 -12.50 -10.20
CA ASN A 240 22.89 -13.03 -9.00
C ASN A 240 22.67 -12.17 -7.74
N LEU A 241 21.82 -11.14 -7.80
CA LEU A 241 21.50 -10.33 -6.62
C LEU A 241 20.80 -11.18 -5.56
N ASN A 242 21.34 -11.16 -4.35
CA ASN A 242 20.61 -11.65 -3.17
C ASN A 242 19.50 -10.66 -2.77
N SER A 243 18.55 -11.12 -1.94
CA SER A 243 17.38 -10.35 -1.50
C SER A 243 17.73 -8.98 -0.91
N ASP A 244 18.74 -8.93 -0.04
CA ASP A 244 19.11 -7.71 0.68
C ASP A 244 19.76 -6.67 -0.24
N SER A 245 20.62 -7.11 -1.18
CA SER A 245 21.23 -6.25 -2.19
C SER A 245 20.22 -5.78 -3.22
N LYS A 246 19.20 -6.60 -3.52
CA LYS A 246 18.11 -6.23 -4.42
C LYS A 246 17.24 -5.13 -3.80
N SER A 247 16.88 -5.27 -2.52
CA SER A 247 16.09 -4.28 -1.81
C SER A 247 16.76 -2.91 -1.79
N SER A 248 18.05 -2.85 -1.42
CA SER A 248 18.79 -1.59 -1.34
C SER A 248 19.02 -0.93 -2.70
N LEU A 249 19.30 -1.71 -3.74
CA LEU A 249 19.52 -1.19 -5.10
C LEU A 249 18.22 -0.71 -5.76
N VAL A 250 17.11 -1.39 -5.50
CA VAL A 250 15.86 -1.18 -6.24
C VAL A 250 14.91 -0.21 -5.54
N LYS A 251 14.91 -0.15 -4.19
CA LYS A 251 14.02 0.75 -3.45
C LYS A 251 14.06 2.21 -3.93
N PRO A 252 15.25 2.82 -4.20
CA PRO A 252 15.32 4.20 -4.70
C PRO A 252 14.55 4.43 -6.01
N LEU A 253 14.48 3.43 -6.89
CA LEU A 253 13.73 3.54 -8.16
C LEU A 253 12.23 3.72 -7.93
N PHE A 254 11.69 3.27 -6.79
CA PHE A 254 10.26 3.33 -6.47
C PHE A 254 9.90 4.48 -5.51
N GLU A 255 10.86 5.27 -5.04
CA GLU A 255 10.60 6.36 -4.07
C GLU A 255 9.54 7.35 -4.53
N LYS A 256 9.59 7.76 -5.81
CA LYS A 256 8.58 8.66 -6.37
C LYS A 256 7.18 8.05 -6.37
N ALA A 257 7.05 6.76 -6.69
CA ALA A 257 5.77 6.06 -6.63
C ALA A 257 5.24 5.95 -5.19
N LEU A 258 6.12 5.60 -4.25
CA LEU A 258 5.79 5.52 -2.83
C LEU A 258 5.31 6.88 -2.29
N LYS A 259 6.00 7.99 -2.64
CA LYS A 259 5.58 9.35 -2.24
C LYS A 259 4.13 9.63 -2.66
N TYR A 260 3.76 9.32 -3.90
CA TYR A 260 2.38 9.50 -4.36
C TYR A 260 1.37 8.62 -3.63
N TYR A 261 1.68 7.33 -3.40
CA TYR A 261 0.75 6.43 -2.71
C TYR A 261 0.58 6.78 -1.23
N HIS A 262 1.65 7.21 -0.54
CA HIS A 262 1.52 7.74 0.82
C HIS A 262 0.66 9.01 0.85
N ALA A 263 0.84 9.90 -0.12
CA ALA A 263 0.00 11.09 -0.28
C ALA A 263 -1.49 10.73 -0.51
N CYS A 264 -1.77 9.66 -1.26
CA CYS A 264 -3.14 9.12 -1.40
C CYS A 264 -3.70 8.66 -0.05
N ILE A 265 -2.92 7.93 0.75
CA ILE A 265 -3.32 7.43 2.07
C ILE A 265 -3.62 8.59 3.03
N HIS A 266 -2.84 9.67 2.98
CA HIS A 266 -3.08 10.84 3.80
C HIS A 266 -4.44 11.50 3.51
N ILE A 267 -4.81 11.61 2.23
CA ILE A 267 -6.09 12.21 1.81
C ILE A 267 -7.26 11.27 2.10
N LEU A 268 -7.19 10.02 1.62
CA LEU A 268 -8.28 9.05 1.73
C LEU A 268 -7.76 7.70 2.26
N PRO A 269 -7.53 7.58 3.58
CA PRO A 269 -6.97 6.37 4.19
C PRO A 269 -7.92 5.16 4.10
N SER A 270 -9.19 5.37 3.77
CA SER A 270 -10.19 4.31 3.58
C SER A 270 -10.08 3.58 2.24
N PHE A 271 -9.31 4.09 1.28
CA PHE A 271 -9.18 3.51 -0.07
C PHE A 271 -8.08 2.45 -0.10
N ASN A 272 -8.36 1.31 -0.73
CA ASN A 272 -7.56 0.09 -0.57
C ASN A 272 -6.36 0.07 -1.53
N GLU A 273 -6.52 0.67 -2.71
CA GLU A 273 -5.59 0.57 -3.83
C GLU A 273 -4.18 1.09 -3.53
N PRO A 274 -3.97 2.26 -2.87
CA PRO A 274 -2.64 2.74 -2.54
C PRO A 274 -1.84 1.73 -1.70
N TYR A 275 -2.46 1.18 -0.65
CA TYR A 275 -1.84 0.16 0.21
C TYR A 275 -1.44 -1.08 -0.59
N ASN A 276 -2.30 -1.57 -1.48
CA ASN A 276 -1.99 -2.72 -2.33
C ASN A 276 -0.83 -2.41 -3.28
N HIS A 277 -0.78 -1.22 -3.86
CA HIS A 277 0.31 -0.82 -4.75
C HIS A 277 1.65 -0.69 -4.03
N ILE A 278 1.66 -0.20 -2.80
CA ILE A 278 2.84 -0.22 -1.93
C ILE A 278 3.27 -1.67 -1.66
N GLY A 279 2.34 -2.56 -1.32
CA GLY A 279 2.62 -3.98 -1.14
C GLY A 279 3.21 -4.66 -2.38
N MET A 280 2.74 -4.30 -3.58
CA MET A 280 3.32 -4.77 -4.84
C MET A 280 4.77 -4.30 -5.02
N ILE A 281 5.09 -3.05 -4.67
CA ILE A 281 6.47 -2.52 -4.71
C ILE A 281 7.37 -3.31 -3.76
N TYR A 282 6.95 -3.50 -2.51
CA TYR A 282 7.72 -4.26 -1.54
C TYR A 282 7.93 -5.72 -1.98
N ASN A 283 6.93 -6.32 -2.63
CA ASN A 283 7.07 -7.66 -3.22
C ASN A 283 8.13 -7.68 -4.34
N LEU A 284 8.16 -6.67 -5.21
CA LEU A 284 9.12 -6.55 -6.32
C LEU A 284 10.57 -6.38 -5.84
N ILE A 285 10.78 -5.60 -4.78
CA ILE A 285 12.11 -5.37 -4.18
C ILE A 285 12.53 -6.48 -3.21
N ASP A 286 11.74 -7.55 -3.12
CA ASP A 286 11.98 -8.74 -2.30
C ASP A 286 11.93 -8.53 -0.77
N ASP A 287 11.24 -7.48 -0.33
CA ASP A 287 10.88 -7.29 1.09
C ASP A 287 9.48 -7.87 1.36
N LYS A 288 9.45 -9.19 1.56
CA LYS A 288 8.17 -9.94 1.68
C LYS A 288 7.40 -9.60 2.93
N TYR A 289 8.09 -9.22 4.01
CA TYR A 289 7.43 -8.86 5.26
C TYR A 289 6.62 -7.58 5.08
N GLN A 290 7.25 -6.54 4.51
CA GLN A 290 6.54 -5.30 4.19
C GLN A 290 5.43 -5.53 3.17
N ALA A 291 5.64 -6.38 2.17
CA ALA A 291 4.58 -6.72 1.22
C ALA A 291 3.35 -7.33 1.91
N VAL A 292 3.55 -8.27 2.85
CA VAL A 292 2.47 -8.85 3.66
C VAL A 292 1.77 -7.79 4.50
N TYR A 293 2.52 -6.94 5.21
CA TYR A 293 1.96 -5.83 5.99
C TYR A 293 1.03 -4.95 5.14
N TRP A 294 1.50 -4.47 3.99
CA TRP A 294 0.75 -3.55 3.13
C TRP A 294 -0.45 -4.22 2.44
N PHE A 295 -0.37 -5.50 2.09
CA PHE A 295 -1.54 -6.23 1.59
C PHE A 295 -2.60 -6.44 2.67
N LEU A 296 -2.20 -6.69 3.93
CA LEU A 296 -3.14 -6.74 5.05
C LEU A 296 -3.79 -5.37 5.29
N ARG A 297 -3.00 -4.29 5.30
CA ARG A 297 -3.52 -2.91 5.39
C ARG A 297 -4.58 -2.63 4.32
N SER A 298 -4.34 -3.08 3.08
CA SER A 298 -5.28 -2.94 1.97
C SER A 298 -6.58 -3.74 2.15
N ASN A 299 -6.54 -4.90 2.81
CA ASN A 299 -7.73 -5.72 3.07
C ASN A 299 -8.60 -5.17 4.20
N PHE A 300 -8.01 -4.41 5.12
CA PHE A 300 -8.67 -3.93 6.34
C PHE A 300 -8.82 -2.41 6.36
N THR A 301 -9.25 -1.81 5.24
CA THR A 301 -9.63 -0.40 5.16
C THR A 301 -11.16 -0.22 5.31
N GLY A 302 -11.65 1.02 5.13
CA GLY A 302 -13.08 1.35 5.16
C GLY A 302 -13.90 0.89 3.96
N SER A 303 -13.27 0.55 2.84
CA SER A 303 -13.99 0.06 1.65
C SER A 303 -14.05 -1.48 1.67
N ASN A 304 -15.18 -2.03 1.23
CA ASN A 304 -15.49 -3.47 1.22
C ASN A 304 -14.35 -4.35 0.66
N GLU A 305 -14.40 -5.66 0.97
CA GLU A 305 -13.36 -6.66 0.65
C GLU A 305 -12.68 -6.47 -0.72
N PHE A 306 -11.43 -5.99 -0.69
CA PHE A 306 -10.64 -5.79 -1.90
C PHE A 306 -9.94 -7.09 -2.33
N LYS A 307 -10.67 -7.90 -3.11
CA LYS A 307 -10.24 -9.24 -3.57
C LYS A 307 -8.81 -9.27 -4.15
N VAL A 308 -8.37 -8.20 -4.82
CA VAL A 308 -7.02 -8.12 -5.41
C VAL A 308 -5.93 -8.19 -4.33
N ALA A 309 -6.10 -7.50 -3.20
CA ALA A 309 -5.13 -7.55 -2.10
C ALA A 309 -5.10 -8.92 -1.44
N THR A 310 -6.26 -9.55 -1.21
CA THR A 310 -6.35 -10.94 -0.74
C THR A 310 -5.62 -11.90 -1.67
N ASN A 311 -5.83 -11.79 -2.97
CA ASN A 311 -5.16 -12.63 -3.96
C ASN A 311 -3.64 -12.44 -3.95
N ASN A 312 -3.18 -11.19 -3.85
CA ASN A 312 -1.75 -10.88 -3.76
C ASN A 312 -1.11 -11.40 -2.47
N LEU A 313 -1.80 -11.26 -1.33
CA LEU A 313 -1.37 -11.83 -0.05
C LEU A 313 -1.22 -13.35 -0.17
N LEU A 314 -2.26 -14.04 -0.61
CA LEU A 314 -2.23 -15.50 -0.79
C LEU A 314 -1.15 -15.93 -1.78
N ALA A 315 -0.93 -15.20 -2.87
CA ALA A 315 0.12 -15.50 -3.83
C ALA A 315 1.53 -15.46 -3.20
N ILE A 316 1.80 -14.50 -2.30
CA ILE A 316 3.07 -14.46 -1.56
C ILE A 316 3.18 -15.61 -0.57
N LEU A 317 2.13 -15.85 0.24
CA LEU A 317 2.17 -16.85 1.30
C LEU A 317 2.16 -18.28 0.77
N LYS A 318 1.58 -18.55 -0.40
CA LYS A 318 1.61 -19.89 -1.00
C LYS A 318 2.98 -20.24 -1.61
N LYS A 319 3.82 -19.25 -1.91
CA LYS A 319 5.09 -19.46 -2.60
C LYS A 319 6.17 -20.01 -1.66
N LYS A 320 6.55 -21.27 -1.88
CA LYS A 320 7.55 -22.04 -1.12
C LYS A 320 8.88 -21.33 -0.87
N THR A 321 9.46 -20.77 -1.93
CA THR A 321 10.91 -20.59 -2.01
C THR A 321 11.44 -19.56 -1.00
N TRP A 322 10.79 -18.41 -0.89
CA TRP A 322 11.36 -17.30 -0.13
C TRP A 322 11.37 -17.56 1.37
N LEU A 323 10.33 -18.17 1.93
CA LEU A 323 10.25 -18.40 3.37
C LEU A 323 11.21 -19.52 3.81
N THR A 324 11.26 -20.62 3.05
CA THR A 324 12.22 -21.70 3.30
C THR A 324 13.67 -21.19 3.20
N ASP A 325 13.98 -20.36 2.21
CA ASP A 325 15.32 -19.77 2.07
C ASP A 325 15.69 -18.89 3.26
N GLN A 326 14.76 -18.08 3.77
CA GLN A 326 15.00 -17.25 4.96
C GLN A 326 15.19 -18.08 6.23
N LEU A 327 14.44 -19.17 6.38
CA LEU A 327 14.62 -20.11 7.50
C LEU A 327 15.99 -20.80 7.44
N LEU A 328 16.39 -21.31 6.27
CA LEU A 328 17.71 -21.92 6.09
C LEU A 328 18.83 -20.92 6.40
N LYS A 329 18.73 -19.69 5.91
CA LYS A 329 19.68 -18.62 6.25
C LYS A 329 19.71 -18.35 7.75
N PHE A 330 18.55 -18.28 8.40
CA PHE A 330 18.49 -18.03 9.84
C PHE A 330 19.21 -19.10 10.67
N TYR A 331 19.07 -20.37 10.30
CA TYR A 331 19.67 -21.48 11.04
C TYR A 331 21.11 -21.80 10.64
N ASN A 332 21.52 -21.52 9.40
CA ASN A 332 22.87 -21.78 8.90
C ASN A 332 23.85 -20.63 9.18
N ASP A 333 23.37 -19.44 9.50
CA ASP A 333 24.22 -18.29 9.80
C ASP A 333 24.84 -18.47 11.21
N SER A 334 26.09 -18.93 11.23
CA SER A 334 26.87 -19.22 12.44
C SER A 334 27.39 -17.97 13.15
N SER A 335 27.10 -16.77 12.62
CA SER A 335 27.51 -15.50 13.21
C SER A 335 26.73 -15.23 14.52
N LYS A 336 27.37 -15.55 15.64
CA LYS A 336 26.79 -15.50 17.00
C LYS A 336 26.42 -14.10 17.53
N SER A 337 26.64 -13.00 16.81
CA SER A 337 26.59 -11.67 17.45
C SER A 337 25.46 -10.71 17.04
N LYS A 338 24.74 -10.91 15.93
CA LYS A 338 23.54 -10.10 15.60
C LYS A 338 22.58 -10.90 14.73
N LYS A 339 21.74 -11.74 15.34
CA LYS A 339 20.64 -12.37 14.61
C LYS A 339 19.73 -11.26 14.07
N ASN A 340 19.73 -11.14 12.74
CA ASN A 340 19.14 -10.02 12.01
C ASN A 340 17.64 -9.91 12.30
N ILE A 341 17.20 -8.78 12.88
CA ILE A 341 15.81 -8.49 13.23
C ILE A 341 14.84 -8.70 12.05
N LYS A 342 15.30 -8.44 10.82
CA LYS A 342 14.52 -8.71 9.60
C LYS A 342 14.17 -10.19 9.45
N ARG A 343 15.03 -11.10 9.91
CA ARG A 343 14.77 -12.54 9.87
C ARG A 343 13.75 -12.99 10.92
N LEU A 344 13.64 -12.29 12.05
CA LEU A 344 12.58 -12.55 13.04
C LEU A 344 11.20 -12.26 12.47
N ASN A 345 11.08 -11.20 11.68
CA ASN A 345 9.84 -10.88 10.95
C ASN A 345 9.43 -12.00 9.97
N TYR A 346 10.38 -12.66 9.31
CA TYR A 346 10.07 -13.81 8.46
C TYR A 346 9.67 -15.06 9.26
N LEU A 347 10.29 -15.30 10.42
CA LEU A 347 9.86 -16.37 11.33
C LEU A 347 8.44 -16.12 11.86
N PHE A 348 8.12 -14.87 12.20
CA PHE A 348 6.80 -14.48 12.64
C PHE A 348 5.72 -14.79 11.59
N ILE A 349 5.96 -14.41 10.33
CA ILE A 349 5.06 -14.78 9.22
C ILE A 349 4.97 -16.30 9.04
N CYS A 350 6.09 -17.02 9.20
CA CYS A 350 6.10 -18.48 9.14
C CYS A 350 5.15 -19.10 10.19
N LEU A 351 5.26 -18.65 11.44
CA LEU A 351 4.42 -19.13 12.55
C LEU A 351 2.93 -18.86 12.27
N ILE A 352 2.59 -17.68 11.76
CA ILE A 352 1.20 -17.38 11.37
C ILE A 352 0.72 -18.32 10.25
N CYS A 353 1.57 -18.59 9.25
CA CYS A 353 1.22 -19.46 8.14
C CYS A 353 0.94 -20.92 8.55
N TYR A 354 1.51 -21.41 9.65
CA TYR A 354 1.13 -22.72 10.20
C TYR A 354 -0.36 -22.78 10.56
N TYR A 355 -0.92 -21.67 11.05
CA TYR A 355 -2.34 -21.58 11.40
C TYR A 355 -3.21 -21.18 10.21
N PHE A 356 -2.75 -20.21 9.40
CA PHE A 356 -3.55 -19.64 8.31
C PHE A 356 -3.60 -20.52 7.06
N LEU A 357 -2.54 -21.28 6.77
CA LEU A 357 -2.42 -22.16 5.61
C LEU A 357 -1.87 -23.54 6.03
N PRO A 358 -2.56 -24.26 6.94
CA PRO A 358 -2.04 -25.46 7.57
C PRO A 358 -1.66 -26.54 6.56
N ASP A 359 -2.45 -26.71 5.49
CA ASP A 359 -2.17 -27.69 4.44
C ASP A 359 -0.83 -27.49 3.74
N LEU A 360 -0.36 -26.24 3.64
CA LEU A 360 0.91 -25.93 3.00
C LEU A 360 2.09 -26.03 3.96
N TYR A 361 1.87 -25.72 5.24
CA TYR A 361 2.93 -25.49 6.23
C TYR A 361 3.09 -26.60 7.28
N HIS A 362 2.03 -27.36 7.59
CA HIS A 362 2.12 -28.56 8.42
C HIS A 362 2.55 -29.79 7.61
N ASN A 363 1.83 -30.09 6.51
CA ASN A 363 1.99 -31.33 5.74
C ASN A 363 2.26 -31.11 4.23
N GLY A 364 2.42 -29.86 3.79
CA GLY A 364 2.48 -29.50 2.38
C GLY A 364 3.86 -29.25 1.78
N PRO A 365 3.94 -28.73 0.55
CA PRO A 365 5.22 -28.52 -0.12
C PRO A 365 6.12 -27.50 0.60
N ASN A 366 5.56 -26.64 1.46
CA ASN A 366 6.30 -25.63 2.22
C ASN A 366 6.82 -26.16 3.56
N ILE A 367 6.73 -27.47 3.81
CA ILE A 367 7.35 -28.13 4.96
C ILE A 367 8.82 -27.73 5.05
N VAL A 368 9.16 -27.10 6.17
CA VAL A 368 10.54 -26.97 6.62
C VAL A 368 10.94 -28.34 7.16
N LYS A 369 11.34 -29.29 6.29
CA LYS A 369 11.54 -30.71 6.66
C LYS A 369 12.50 -30.92 7.83
N ASN A 370 13.34 -29.91 8.11
CA ASN A 370 14.34 -29.92 9.18
C ASN A 370 13.97 -29.09 10.41
N PHE A 371 12.84 -28.35 10.42
CA PHE A 371 12.46 -27.44 11.51
C PHE A 371 10.98 -27.61 11.89
N LYS A 372 10.73 -28.32 13.00
CA LYS A 372 9.38 -28.48 13.58
C LYS A 372 8.83 -27.14 14.09
N TYR A 373 7.51 -26.93 14.00
CA TYR A 373 6.82 -25.72 14.50
C TYR A 373 7.32 -25.29 15.89
N ILE A 374 7.34 -26.23 16.84
CA ILE A 374 7.74 -25.97 18.24
C ILE A 374 9.16 -25.38 18.33
N LYS A 375 10.09 -25.85 17.48
CA LYS A 375 11.45 -25.31 17.43
C LYS A 375 11.46 -23.87 16.91
N VAL A 376 10.77 -23.63 15.80
CA VAL A 376 10.65 -22.29 15.19
C VAL A 376 10.01 -21.30 16.17
N GLU A 377 8.96 -21.74 16.88
CA GLU A 377 8.26 -20.93 17.88
C GLU A 377 9.16 -20.59 19.07
N ASN A 378 9.85 -21.59 19.64
CA ASN A 378 10.78 -21.38 20.75
C ASN A 378 11.94 -20.47 20.33
N ASP A 379 12.52 -20.69 19.16
CA ASP A 379 13.60 -19.84 18.63
C ASP A 379 13.13 -18.41 18.38
N PHE A 380 11.90 -18.23 17.90
CA PHE A 380 11.29 -16.92 17.72
C PHE A 380 11.15 -16.20 19.07
N PHE A 381 10.49 -16.79 20.08
CA PHE A 381 10.31 -16.13 21.37
C PHE A 381 11.63 -15.86 22.10
N ASN A 382 12.58 -16.79 22.06
CA ASN A 382 13.90 -16.63 22.67
C ASN A 382 14.68 -15.45 22.07
N GLN A 383 14.52 -15.19 20.77
CA GLN A 383 15.28 -14.16 20.07
C GLN A 383 14.53 -12.85 19.91
N ASN A 384 13.20 -12.88 19.85
CA ASN A 384 12.36 -11.69 19.88
C ASN A 384 12.66 -10.92 21.17
N PHE A 385 12.83 -11.62 22.30
CA PHE A 385 13.30 -11.04 23.56
C PHE A 385 14.63 -10.27 23.43
N VAL A 386 15.62 -10.84 22.73
CA VAL A 386 16.95 -10.22 22.52
C VAL A 386 16.90 -9.05 21.54
N ALA A 387 16.13 -9.16 20.47
CA ALA A 387 15.93 -8.09 19.48
C ALA A 387 15.26 -6.85 20.07
N SER A 388 14.38 -7.06 21.04
CA SER A 388 13.65 -6.00 21.73
C SER A 388 14.56 -5.15 22.65
N ILE A 389 15.72 -5.68 23.08
CA ILE A 389 16.70 -4.98 23.94
C ILE A 389 17.63 -4.05 23.12
N MET A 390 17.76 -4.29 21.82
CA MET A 390 18.59 -3.43 20.97
C MET A 390 17.93 -2.06 20.79
N PRO A 391 18.68 -0.94 20.81
CA PRO A 391 18.14 0.36 20.48
C PRO A 391 17.88 0.41 18.97
N VAL A 392 16.81 -0.23 18.53
CA VAL A 392 16.27 0.00 17.20
C VAL A 392 15.21 1.07 17.35
N ASN A 393 15.39 2.14 16.58
CA ASN A 393 14.54 3.32 16.63
C ASN A 393 13.09 3.05 16.18
N ASP A 394 12.75 1.86 15.69
CA ASP A 394 11.43 1.55 15.12
C ASP A 394 10.42 1.06 16.16
N ILE A 395 9.61 1.98 16.70
CA ILE A 395 8.27 1.65 17.25
C ILE A 395 7.48 0.78 16.26
N ASP A 396 7.73 1.02 14.97
CA ASP A 396 7.17 0.29 13.84
C ASP A 396 7.37 -1.23 13.92
N PHE A 397 8.43 -1.76 14.54
CA PHE A 397 8.66 -3.21 14.50
C PHE A 397 7.57 -4.00 15.21
N HIS A 398 7.37 -3.76 16.52
CA HIS A 398 6.35 -4.47 17.29
C HIS A 398 4.94 -4.01 16.92
N LEU A 399 4.75 -2.74 16.58
CA LEU A 399 3.47 -2.24 16.14
C LEU A 399 3.03 -2.91 14.82
N GLN A 400 3.92 -3.04 13.83
CA GLN A 400 3.62 -3.77 12.59
C GLN A 400 3.34 -5.25 12.84
N GLN A 401 4.09 -5.92 13.73
CA GLN A 401 3.78 -7.30 14.11
C GLN A 401 2.40 -7.42 14.76
N LEU A 402 2.02 -6.51 15.66
CA LEU A 402 0.68 -6.47 16.27
C LEU A 402 -0.41 -6.22 15.23
N ILE A 403 -0.18 -5.29 14.29
CA ILE A 403 -1.10 -5.03 13.19
C ILE A 403 -1.30 -6.30 12.34
N ILE A 404 -0.20 -6.94 11.91
CA ILE A 404 -0.24 -8.19 11.16
C ILE A 404 -1.00 -9.27 11.94
N LEU A 405 -0.66 -9.45 13.22
CA LEU A 405 -1.27 -10.44 14.12
C LEU A 405 -2.78 -10.24 14.20
N SER A 406 -3.21 -8.99 14.37
CA SER A 406 -4.62 -8.63 14.49
C SER A 406 -5.40 -8.79 13.19
N CYS A 407 -4.78 -8.50 12.05
CA CYS A 407 -5.36 -8.73 10.73
C CYS A 407 -5.53 -10.23 10.47
N PHE A 408 -4.52 -11.05 10.76
CA PHE A 408 -4.63 -12.52 10.60
C PHE A 408 -5.60 -13.14 11.59
N GLN A 409 -5.69 -12.63 12.82
CA GLN A 409 -6.71 -13.07 13.78
C GLN A 409 -8.10 -12.89 13.16
N LYS A 410 -8.37 -11.74 12.54
CA LYS A 410 -9.64 -11.48 11.88
C LYS A 410 -9.86 -12.39 10.65
N LEU A 411 -8.83 -12.67 9.86
CA LEU A 411 -8.93 -13.58 8.71
C LEU A 411 -9.22 -15.02 9.14
N ILE A 412 -8.54 -15.53 10.16
CA ILE A 412 -8.71 -16.89 10.70
C ILE A 412 -10.08 -17.04 11.37
N ASP A 413 -10.49 -16.05 12.15
CA ASP A 413 -11.81 -16.04 12.81
C ASP A 413 -12.96 -16.17 11.80
N ASN A 414 -12.82 -15.51 10.64
CA ASN A 414 -13.83 -15.53 9.59
C ASN A 414 -13.80 -16.80 8.71
N ASN A 415 -12.65 -17.47 8.52
CA ASN A 415 -12.46 -18.46 7.44
C ASN A 415 -11.97 -19.84 7.89
N SER A 416 -11.64 -20.02 9.18
CA SER A 416 -11.10 -21.29 9.69
C SER A 416 -12.09 -21.99 10.63
N ASP A 417 -11.80 -23.24 10.91
CA ASP A 417 -12.46 -24.10 11.87
C ASP A 417 -12.08 -23.77 13.33
N GLU A 418 -12.97 -24.10 14.27
CA GLU A 418 -12.88 -23.65 15.67
C GLU A 418 -11.58 -24.06 16.39
N ASP A 419 -11.02 -25.23 16.07
CA ASP A 419 -9.74 -25.68 16.64
C ASP A 419 -8.57 -24.77 16.20
N VAL A 420 -8.52 -24.39 14.93
CA VAL A 420 -7.51 -23.46 14.40
C VAL A 420 -7.67 -22.08 15.04
N LYS A 421 -8.91 -21.58 15.17
CA LYS A 421 -9.20 -20.30 15.84
C LYS A 421 -8.70 -20.33 17.28
N PHE A 422 -9.02 -21.37 18.04
CA PHE A 422 -8.61 -21.53 19.43
C PHE A 422 -7.09 -21.55 19.58
N LYS A 423 -6.40 -22.37 18.76
CA LYS A 423 -4.94 -22.47 18.79
C LYS A 423 -4.26 -21.17 18.38
N PHE A 424 -4.77 -20.47 17.37
CA PHE A 424 -4.23 -19.18 16.96
C PHE A 424 -4.44 -18.11 18.04
N ASN A 425 -5.63 -18.03 18.65
CA ASN A 425 -5.87 -17.11 19.75
C ASN A 425 -4.93 -17.39 20.95
N LYS A 426 -4.62 -18.65 21.25
CA LYS A 426 -3.60 -19.01 22.24
C LYS A 426 -2.21 -18.48 21.87
N PHE A 427 -1.82 -18.59 20.61
CA PHE A 427 -0.57 -18.02 20.10
C PHE A 427 -0.56 -16.48 20.21
N VAL A 428 -1.66 -15.81 19.85
CA VAL A 428 -1.82 -14.34 19.97
C VAL A 428 -1.60 -13.87 21.41
N PHE A 429 -2.28 -14.48 22.38
CA PHE A 429 -2.12 -14.09 23.80
C PHE A 429 -0.73 -14.43 24.34
N ARG A 430 -0.12 -15.55 23.91
CA ARG A 430 1.29 -15.84 24.25
C ARG A 430 2.24 -14.78 23.70
N TYR A 431 1.99 -14.25 22.50
CA TYR A 431 2.75 -13.13 21.95
C TYR A 431 2.60 -11.87 22.81
N ILE A 432 1.36 -11.52 23.16
CA ILE A 432 1.06 -10.36 24.02
C ILE A 432 1.72 -10.51 25.40
N ASP A 433 1.62 -11.67 26.04
CA ASP A 433 2.24 -11.92 27.36
C ASP A 433 3.76 -11.74 27.31
N ASN A 434 4.42 -12.30 26.28
CA ASN A 434 5.86 -12.10 26.11
C ASN A 434 6.22 -10.64 25.85
N LEU A 435 5.40 -9.92 25.09
CA LEU A 435 5.60 -8.49 24.84
C LEU A 435 5.43 -7.67 26.13
N LEU A 436 4.38 -7.92 26.93
CA LEU A 436 4.15 -7.23 28.21
C LEU A 436 5.28 -7.49 29.21
N ASN A 437 5.72 -8.75 29.33
CA ASN A 437 6.87 -9.11 30.15
C ASN A 437 8.14 -8.37 29.71
N PHE A 438 8.35 -8.22 28.40
CA PHE A 438 9.45 -7.43 27.89
C PHE A 438 9.30 -5.94 28.23
N LEU A 439 8.14 -5.33 27.96
CA LEU A 439 7.90 -3.90 28.17
C LEU A 439 8.03 -3.49 29.65
N THR A 440 7.75 -4.40 30.58
CA THR A 440 7.90 -4.17 32.02
C THR A 440 9.38 -4.18 32.47
N ASN A 441 10.26 -4.86 31.72
CA ASN A 441 11.66 -5.06 32.09
C ASN A 441 12.64 -4.09 31.41
N ILE A 442 12.17 -3.22 30.51
CA ILE A 442 13.02 -2.23 29.84
C ILE A 442 13.11 -0.91 30.60
N PRO A 443 14.14 -0.08 30.34
CA PRO A 443 14.29 1.22 30.97
C PRO A 443 13.11 2.17 30.63
N LEU A 444 12.10 2.21 31.49
CA LEU A 444 10.83 2.92 31.26
C LEU A 444 11.04 4.38 30.85
N LYS A 445 11.93 5.11 31.53
CA LYS A 445 12.22 6.53 31.21
C LYS A 445 12.65 6.76 29.77
N LYS A 446 13.39 5.81 29.17
CA LYS A 446 13.91 5.92 27.80
C LYS A 446 12.89 5.54 26.73
N PHE A 447 11.95 4.65 27.06
CA PHE A 447 11.05 4.03 26.09
C PHE A 447 9.57 4.27 26.36
N LYS A 448 9.22 5.15 27.31
CA LYS A 448 7.85 5.42 27.77
C LYS A 448 6.87 5.63 26.61
N SER A 449 7.20 6.50 25.64
CA SER A 449 6.34 6.76 24.48
C SER A 449 6.07 5.50 23.66
N LYS A 450 7.10 4.70 23.37
CA LYS A 450 6.99 3.45 22.61
C LYS A 450 6.09 2.44 23.31
N ILE A 451 6.28 2.29 24.62
CA ILE A 451 5.48 1.38 25.45
C ILE A 451 4.00 1.80 25.38
N LEU A 452 3.73 3.09 25.56
CA LEU A 452 2.37 3.63 25.52
C LEU A 452 1.70 3.38 24.17
N ILE A 453 2.41 3.58 23.04
CA ILE A 453 1.86 3.32 21.70
C ILE A 453 1.46 1.84 21.53
N LEU A 454 2.31 0.91 21.97
CA LEU A 454 2.01 -0.53 21.87
C LEU A 454 0.84 -0.92 22.77
N SER A 455 0.83 -0.46 24.03
CA SER A 455 -0.28 -0.67 24.96
C SER A 455 -1.59 -0.11 24.39
N ARG A 456 -1.53 1.10 23.85
CA ARG A 456 -2.66 1.79 23.21
C ARG A 456 -3.26 0.97 22.07
N TYR A 457 -2.42 0.44 21.18
CA TYR A 457 -2.86 -0.42 20.09
C TYR A 457 -3.54 -1.70 20.61
N ILE A 458 -2.89 -2.41 21.54
CA ILE A 458 -3.40 -3.68 22.11
C ILE A 458 -4.77 -3.46 22.74
N LEU A 459 -4.91 -2.42 23.58
CA LEU A 459 -6.16 -2.14 24.29
C LEU A 459 -7.28 -1.76 23.34
N ASN A 460 -7.03 -0.89 22.36
CA ASN A 460 -8.05 -0.50 21.38
C ASN A 460 -8.46 -1.70 20.50
N TRP A 461 -7.51 -2.52 20.06
CA TRP A 461 -7.83 -3.72 19.29
C TRP A 461 -8.69 -4.71 20.09
N ILE A 462 -8.29 -5.03 21.33
CA ILE A 462 -9.05 -5.97 22.17
C ILE A 462 -10.43 -5.41 22.51
N LYS A 463 -10.53 -4.13 22.86
CA LYS A 463 -11.81 -3.47 23.18
C LYS A 463 -12.81 -3.57 22.02
N GLU A 464 -12.35 -3.37 20.79
CA GLU A 464 -13.23 -3.39 19.61
C GLU A 464 -13.56 -4.81 19.12
N ASN A 465 -12.85 -5.83 19.62
CA ASN A 465 -13.07 -7.23 19.29
C ASN A 465 -13.65 -8.02 20.49
N LYS A 466 -14.98 -8.23 20.48
CA LYS A 466 -15.73 -8.92 21.55
C LYS A 466 -15.17 -10.30 21.90
N LEU A 467 -14.68 -11.07 20.91
CA LEU A 467 -14.10 -12.38 21.15
C LEU A 467 -12.79 -12.26 21.94
N MET A 468 -11.90 -11.40 21.47
CA MET A 468 -10.61 -11.16 22.14
C MET A 468 -10.80 -10.60 23.55
N LEU A 469 -11.77 -9.70 23.75
CA LEU A 469 -12.11 -9.17 25.07
C LEU A 469 -12.56 -10.27 26.04
N ARG A 470 -13.43 -11.18 25.59
CA ARG A 470 -13.84 -12.34 26.41
C ARG A 470 -12.65 -13.23 26.75
N ILE A 471 -11.77 -13.51 25.79
CA ILE A 471 -10.58 -14.32 26.07
C ILE A 471 -9.68 -13.63 27.09
N LEU A 472 -9.46 -12.32 26.96
CA LEU A 472 -8.67 -11.54 27.92
C LEU A 472 -9.22 -11.67 29.35
N GLN A 473 -10.54 -11.62 29.53
CA GLN A 473 -11.18 -11.75 30.86
C GLN A 473 -10.86 -13.07 31.57
N PHE A 474 -10.54 -14.14 30.83
CA PHE A 474 -10.14 -15.44 31.38
C PHE A 474 -8.62 -15.67 31.38
N LYS A 475 -7.82 -14.72 30.89
CA LYS A 475 -6.35 -14.82 30.80
C LYS A 475 -5.70 -14.03 31.93
N HIS A 476 -5.61 -14.68 33.10
CA HIS A 476 -4.98 -14.10 34.29
C HIS A 476 -3.55 -13.61 34.04
N SER A 477 -2.71 -14.37 33.32
CA SER A 477 -1.33 -13.97 32.99
C SER A 477 -1.25 -12.64 32.24
N THR A 478 -2.13 -12.45 31.25
CA THR A 478 -2.17 -11.22 30.46
C THR A 478 -2.65 -10.04 31.28
N LEU A 479 -3.69 -10.23 32.10
CA LEU A 479 -4.22 -9.19 32.98
C LEU A 479 -3.19 -8.77 34.04
N GLU A 480 -2.48 -9.73 34.63
CA GLU A 480 -1.37 -9.46 35.57
C GLU A 480 -0.24 -8.69 34.88
N GLY A 481 0.15 -9.10 33.66
CA GLY A 481 1.15 -8.38 32.87
C GLY A 481 0.75 -6.92 32.56
N LEU A 482 -0.52 -6.68 32.21
CA LEU A 482 -1.06 -5.33 32.02
C LEU A 482 -1.04 -4.51 33.31
N ALA A 483 -1.47 -5.10 34.42
CA ALA A 483 -1.48 -4.44 35.73
C ALA A 483 -0.05 -4.05 36.17
N ASN A 484 0.91 -4.96 36.04
CA ASN A 484 2.31 -4.70 36.34
C ASN A 484 2.87 -3.58 35.47
N LEU A 485 2.57 -3.59 34.17
CA LEU A 485 2.99 -2.54 33.25
C LEU A 485 2.39 -1.18 33.65
N PHE A 486 1.09 -1.10 33.93
CA PHE A 486 0.44 0.15 34.30
C PHE A 486 0.89 0.69 35.65
N ASN A 487 1.07 -0.17 36.65
CA ASN A 487 1.64 0.22 37.95
C ASN A 487 3.05 0.83 37.80
N SER A 488 3.79 0.45 36.75
CA SER A 488 5.11 1.00 36.46
C SER A 488 5.07 2.32 35.66
N LEU A 489 3.96 2.61 34.96
CA LEU A 489 3.83 3.75 34.05
C LEU A 489 3.03 4.91 34.61
N LEU A 490 2.06 4.63 35.48
CA LEU A 490 1.06 5.56 35.97
C LEU A 490 1.37 5.99 37.40
N ASP A 491 1.53 7.29 37.60
CA ASP A 491 1.67 7.89 38.93
C ASP A 491 0.30 8.09 39.61
N SER A 492 -0.77 8.23 38.81
CA SER A 492 -2.16 8.35 39.25
C SER A 492 -3.13 7.85 38.17
N ILE A 493 -4.35 7.49 38.58
CA ILE A 493 -5.40 7.00 37.68
C ILE A 493 -6.46 8.10 37.55
N ASP A 494 -6.56 8.70 36.37
CA ASP A 494 -7.74 9.49 35.98
C ASP A 494 -8.75 8.55 35.29
N VAL A 495 -10.00 8.61 35.74
CA VAL A 495 -11.12 7.80 35.22
C VAL A 495 -11.81 8.50 34.04
N SER A 496 -11.52 9.79 33.83
CA SER A 496 -12.08 10.57 32.73
C SER A 496 -11.38 10.24 31.41
N GLN A 497 -12.16 10.15 30.33
CA GLN A 497 -11.60 9.95 29.00
C GLN A 497 -10.91 11.25 28.54
N PRO A 498 -9.61 11.23 28.20
CA PRO A 498 -8.83 12.42 27.92
C PRO A 498 -9.22 13.11 26.62
N ILE A 499 -8.92 14.41 26.55
CA ILE A 499 -9.04 15.27 25.37
C ILE A 499 -7.63 15.62 24.89
N ARG A 500 -7.45 15.76 23.58
CA ARG A 500 -6.20 16.18 22.94
C ARG A 500 -6.52 17.09 21.76
N TYR A 501 -5.57 17.94 21.38
CA TYR A 501 -5.78 18.92 20.31
C TYR A 501 -5.21 18.51 18.96
N TYR A 502 -4.69 17.28 18.83
CA TYR A 502 -4.11 16.74 17.60
C TYR A 502 -4.01 15.22 17.60
N LEU A 503 -3.85 14.63 16.41
CA LEU A 503 -3.58 13.19 16.26
C LEU A 503 -2.09 12.90 16.38
N PHE A 504 -1.71 11.83 17.08
CA PHE A 504 -0.32 11.38 17.18
C PHE A 504 0.08 10.57 15.93
N ASP A 505 1.39 10.36 15.76
CA ASP A 505 1.94 9.61 14.62
C ASP A 505 1.31 8.22 14.49
N GLU A 506 1.06 7.51 15.60
CA GLU A 506 0.42 6.21 15.56
C GLU A 506 -1.04 6.26 15.12
N ASP A 507 -1.78 7.35 15.40
CA ASP A 507 -3.14 7.55 14.91
C ASP A 507 -3.16 7.68 13.39
N VAL A 508 -2.23 8.48 12.85
CA VAL A 508 -2.06 8.66 11.40
C VAL A 508 -1.67 7.34 10.76
N LEU A 509 -0.78 6.57 11.38
CA LEU A 509 -0.32 5.28 10.89
C LEU A 509 -1.47 4.27 10.76
N VAL A 510 -2.36 4.18 11.75
CA VAL A 510 -3.48 3.22 11.75
C VAL A 510 -4.79 3.79 11.22
N LYS A 511 -4.81 5.04 10.78
CA LYS A 511 -5.98 5.71 10.21
C LYS A 511 -6.59 4.84 9.10
N GLY A 512 -7.90 4.66 9.17
CA GLY A 512 -8.66 3.82 8.24
C GLY A 512 -8.57 2.31 8.51
N LEU A 513 -7.83 1.84 9.53
CA LEU A 513 -7.71 0.41 9.84
C LEU A 513 -9.00 -0.13 10.50
N SER A 514 -9.74 -0.98 9.80
CA SER A 514 -11.03 -1.51 10.26
C SER A 514 -10.94 -2.40 11.51
N ILE A 515 -9.77 -3.01 11.76
CA ILE A 515 -9.51 -3.85 12.95
C ILE A 515 -9.76 -3.11 14.28
N ILE A 516 -9.51 -1.80 14.30
CA ILE A 516 -9.75 -0.92 15.45
C ILE A 516 -10.95 0.01 15.23
N LYS A 517 -11.83 -0.32 14.28
CA LYS A 517 -12.93 0.56 13.82
C LYS A 517 -12.46 1.93 13.33
N PHE A 518 -11.44 1.91 12.48
CA PHE A 518 -10.91 2.99 11.64
C PHE A 518 -10.03 4.02 12.35
N ASN A 519 -10.25 4.31 13.63
CA ASN A 519 -9.42 5.22 14.43
C ASN A 519 -9.35 4.70 15.88
N PHE A 520 -8.35 5.13 16.64
CA PHE A 520 -8.34 4.92 18.09
C PHE A 520 -9.51 5.69 18.75
N LYS A 521 -10.14 5.07 19.76
CA LYS A 521 -11.34 5.60 20.46
C LYS A 521 -11.12 5.77 21.95
N ASP A 522 -9.88 6.00 22.31
CA ASP A 522 -9.42 6.24 23.68
C ASP A 522 -9.43 7.73 24.04
N PHE A 523 -9.33 8.64 23.07
CA PHE A 523 -9.51 10.09 23.27
C PHE A 523 -10.90 10.58 22.83
N LYS A 524 -11.33 11.71 23.40
CA LYS A 524 -12.54 12.46 22.98
C LYS A 524 -12.22 13.43 21.83
N ASP A 525 -12.13 12.89 20.63
CA ASP A 525 -11.69 13.62 19.43
C ASP A 525 -12.81 14.35 18.67
N GLN A 526 -14.04 14.41 19.19
CA GLN A 526 -15.18 15.02 18.48
C GLN A 526 -14.91 16.46 18.05
N HIS A 527 -14.30 17.25 18.94
CA HIS A 527 -13.96 18.65 18.70
C HIS A 527 -12.88 18.83 17.60
N LEU A 528 -12.05 17.81 17.32
CA LEU A 528 -11.03 17.90 16.26
C LEU A 528 -11.68 18.01 14.87
N ALA A 529 -12.84 17.38 14.68
CA ALA A 529 -13.59 17.49 13.43
C ALA A 529 -14.08 18.93 13.16
N ASP A 530 -14.33 19.70 14.23
CA ASP A 530 -14.85 21.07 14.13
C ASP A 530 -13.77 22.09 13.77
N THR A 531 -12.48 21.78 14.01
CA THR A 531 -11.36 22.70 13.77
C THR A 531 -11.12 23.00 12.29
N LYS A 532 -11.60 22.14 11.37
CA LYS A 532 -11.35 22.21 9.92
C LYS A 532 -9.87 22.34 9.53
N ASP A 533 -8.95 22.01 10.44
CA ASP A 533 -7.51 22.04 10.19
C ASP A 533 -7.00 20.63 9.91
N SER A 534 -6.73 20.33 8.64
CA SER A 534 -6.19 19.03 8.24
C SER A 534 -4.75 18.81 8.68
N ASN A 535 -3.99 19.83 9.09
CA ASN A 535 -2.62 19.65 9.60
C ASN A 535 -2.67 18.87 10.92
N ILE A 536 -3.57 19.27 11.81
CA ILE A 536 -3.84 18.65 13.11
C ILE A 536 -4.29 17.18 12.97
N LEU A 537 -5.04 16.87 11.90
CA LEU A 537 -5.53 15.52 11.58
C LEU A 537 -4.51 14.64 10.84
N ASN A 538 -3.33 15.18 10.55
CA ASN A 538 -2.23 14.52 9.87
C ASN A 538 -0.94 14.46 10.71
N GLY A 539 -1.01 14.83 11.99
CA GLY A 539 0.15 14.83 12.89
C GLY A 539 1.17 15.92 12.56
N ASP A 540 0.76 16.97 11.83
CA ASP A 540 1.58 18.15 11.65
C ASP A 540 1.28 19.11 12.81
N TYR A 541 2.32 19.35 13.61
CA TYR A 541 2.29 20.11 14.86
C TYR A 541 2.79 21.55 14.68
N SER A 542 3.08 21.97 13.44
CA SER A 542 3.71 23.25 13.11
C SER A 542 2.76 24.43 13.03
#